data_AF-A0A9D9T0J4-F1
#
_entry.id   AF-A0A9D9T0J4-F1
#
_cell.length_a   1.000
_cell.length_b   1.000
_cell.length_c   1.000
_cell.angle_alpha   90.00
_cell.angle_beta   90.00
_cell.angle_gamma   90.00
#
_symmetry.space_group_name_H-M   'P 1'
#
loop_
_entity.id
_entity.type
_entity.pdbx_description
1 polymer ?
#
loop_
_entity_poly.entity_id
_entity_poly.type
_entity_poly.pdbx_seq_one_letter_code
_entity_poly.pdbx_strand_id
1 'polypeptide(L)'
;MSDSSLLQPPAHEPHGPADSQLGRAVSYPDHYDPTQLFPLPRATQRAALGLRPDAPLPFTGADLWTAFELSWLTPRGRPQVTLAQLTVPCEAPQIVESKSVKLYLNSFH
;
A
#
# COMPACT_ATOMS: atom_id res chain seq x y z
N MET A 1 -42.88 0.51 -1.40
CA MET A 1 -41.78 1.12 -0.63
C MET A 1 -40.72 0.05 -0.47
N SER A 2 -39.86 -0.10 -1.48
CA SER A 2 -38.83 -1.12 -1.47
C SER A 2 -37.59 -0.51 -0.82
N ASP A 3 -37.22 -1.09 0.31
CA ASP A 3 -36.04 -0.77 1.09
C ASP A 3 -34.79 -1.20 0.33
N SER A 4 -34.16 -0.25 -0.37
CA SER A 4 -32.84 -0.42 -0.96
C SER A 4 -31.79 -0.27 0.14
N SER A 5 -31.65 -1.30 0.98
CA SER A 5 -30.45 -1.47 1.79
C SER A 5 -29.29 -1.82 0.85
N LEU A 6 -28.60 -0.77 0.39
CA LEU A 6 -27.28 -0.89 -0.20
C LEU A 6 -26.39 -1.64 0.81
N LEU A 7 -25.88 -2.81 0.41
CA LEU A 7 -24.80 -3.50 1.10
C LEU A 7 -23.63 -2.51 1.22
N GLN A 8 -23.50 -1.91 2.40
CA GLN A 8 -22.29 -1.21 2.78
C GLN A 8 -21.16 -2.24 2.70
N PRO A 9 -20.08 -2.01 1.92
CA PRO A 9 -18.92 -2.88 1.99
C PRO A 9 -18.46 -2.95 3.45
N PRO A 10 -18.01 -4.12 3.93
CA PRO A 10 -17.59 -4.26 5.32
C PRO A 10 -16.57 -3.17 5.63
N ALA A 11 -16.81 -2.40 6.69
CA ALA A 11 -15.84 -1.45 7.19
C ALA A 11 -14.51 -2.20 7.35
N HIS A 12 -13.50 -1.80 6.57
CA HIS A 12 -12.17 -2.38 6.70
C HIS A 12 -11.75 -2.15 8.15
N GLU A 13 -11.63 -3.21 8.93
CA GLU A 13 -11.06 -3.12 10.27
C GLU A 13 -9.71 -2.39 10.16
N PRO A 14 -9.43 -1.42 11.02
CA PRO A 14 -8.18 -0.69 10.94
C PRO A 14 -7.01 -1.65 11.19
N HIS A 15 -6.27 -1.95 10.14
CA HIS A 15 -5.08 -2.80 10.20
C HIS A 15 -3.93 -2.00 10.80
N GLY A 16 -3.27 -2.55 11.82
CA GLY A 16 -2.10 -1.97 12.44
C GLY A 16 -0.78 -2.49 11.83
N PRO A 17 0.37 -1.89 12.16
CA PRO A 17 1.68 -2.41 11.73
C PRO A 17 1.92 -3.88 12.13
N ALA A 18 1.34 -4.32 13.25
CA ALA A 18 1.45 -5.69 13.76
C ALA A 18 0.79 -6.74 12.86
N ASP A 19 -0.18 -6.32 12.04
CA ASP A 19 -0.92 -7.19 11.12
C ASP A 19 -0.19 -7.40 9.78
N SER A 20 0.88 -6.62 9.55
CA SER A 20 1.71 -6.75 8.35
C SER A 20 2.59 -8.00 8.37
N GLN A 21 3.20 -8.29 7.23
CA GLN A 21 4.18 -9.38 7.11
C GLN A 21 5.57 -9.01 7.66
N LEU A 22 5.76 -7.81 8.20
CA LEU A 22 7.04 -7.37 8.76
C LEU A 22 7.48 -8.30 9.91
N GLY A 23 8.75 -8.72 9.91
CA GLY A 23 9.28 -9.66 10.89
C GLY A 23 8.81 -11.12 10.76
N ARG A 24 7.88 -11.42 9.83
CA ARG A 24 7.38 -12.78 9.58
C ARG A 24 8.10 -13.45 8.40
N ALA A 25 8.16 -14.78 8.43
CA ALA A 25 8.59 -15.57 7.27
C ALA A 25 7.58 -15.37 6.13
N VAL A 26 8.09 -15.19 4.91
CA VAL A 26 7.28 -14.90 3.72
C VAL A 26 7.83 -15.71 2.56
N SER A 27 6.93 -16.34 1.80
CA SER A 27 7.24 -16.90 0.49
C SER A 27 7.22 -15.79 -0.55
N TYR A 28 8.12 -15.85 -1.52
CA TYR A 28 8.04 -14.95 -2.67
C TYR A 28 6.95 -15.45 -3.62
N PRO A 29 6.11 -14.53 -4.16
CA PRO A 29 5.14 -14.90 -5.17
C PRO A 29 5.84 -15.27 -6.48
N ASP A 30 5.40 -16.36 -7.11
CA ASP A 30 5.93 -16.85 -8.41
C ASP A 30 5.16 -16.29 -9.61
N HIS A 31 4.13 -15.49 -9.35
CA HIS A 31 3.26 -14.84 -10.33
C HIS A 31 2.84 -13.45 -9.81
N TYR A 32 2.34 -12.62 -10.71
CA TYR A 32 1.79 -11.31 -10.36
C TYR A 32 0.72 -11.43 -9.27
N ASP A 33 0.93 -10.71 -8.17
CA ASP A 33 0.06 -10.78 -7.00
C ASP A 33 -0.11 -9.38 -6.37
N PRO A 34 -1.19 -8.66 -6.72
CA PRO A 34 -1.49 -7.36 -6.14
C PRO A 34 -1.94 -7.45 -4.68
N THR A 35 -2.31 -8.63 -4.20
CA THR A 35 -2.79 -8.83 -2.82
C THR A 35 -1.67 -8.75 -1.78
N GLN A 36 -0.41 -8.74 -2.23
CA GLN A 36 0.75 -8.51 -1.36
C GLN A 36 0.78 -7.11 -0.76
N LEU A 37 0.10 -6.12 -1.36
CA LEU A 37 0.10 -4.75 -0.86
C LEU A 37 -0.67 -4.63 0.46
N PHE A 38 -0.01 -4.08 1.47
CA PHE A 38 -0.57 -3.93 2.80
C PHE A 38 -0.75 -2.44 3.15
N PRO A 39 -1.99 -1.94 3.24
CA PRO A 39 -2.25 -0.55 3.56
C PRO A 39 -2.17 -0.29 5.07
N LEU A 40 -1.61 0.85 5.45
CA LEU A 40 -1.55 1.34 6.82
C LEU A 40 -2.28 2.69 6.92
N PRO A 41 -3.40 2.78 7.65
CA PRO A 41 -4.13 4.04 7.83
C PRO A 41 -3.26 5.12 8.49
N ARG A 42 -3.18 6.30 7.88
CA ARG A 42 -2.46 7.45 8.47
C ARG A 42 -3.20 8.02 9.68
N ALA A 43 -4.51 7.83 9.75
CA ALA A 43 -5.40 8.41 10.75
C ALA A 43 -4.93 8.12 12.19
N THR A 44 -4.51 6.90 12.49
CA THR A 44 -4.08 6.49 13.84
C THR A 44 -2.89 7.32 14.34
N GLN A 45 -1.82 7.41 13.53
CA GLN A 45 -0.63 8.19 13.91
C GLN A 45 -0.88 9.69 13.85
N ARG A 46 -1.72 10.16 12.93
CA ARG A 46 -2.14 11.57 12.85
C ARG A 46 -2.92 12.01 14.08
N ALA A 47 -3.85 11.18 14.55
CA ALA A 47 -4.60 11.45 15.77
C ALA A 47 -3.68 11.54 17.00
N ALA A 48 -2.67 10.67 17.08
CA ALA A 48 -1.65 10.74 18.15
C ALA A 48 -0.83 12.04 18.12
N LEU A 49 -0.70 12.68 16.96
CA LEU A 49 -0.08 14.00 16.78
C LEU A 49 -1.07 15.16 16.97
N GLY A 50 -2.32 14.89 17.38
CA GLY A 50 -3.37 15.89 17.58
C GLY A 50 -4.00 16.41 16.28
N LEU A 51 -3.78 15.74 15.15
CA LEU A 51 -4.38 16.12 13.87
C LEU A 51 -5.80 15.54 13.77
N ARG A 52 -6.75 16.42 13.50
CA ARG A 52 -8.17 16.05 13.40
C ARG A 52 -8.49 15.44 12.03
N PRO A 53 -9.27 14.34 11.95
CA PRO A 53 -9.64 13.71 10.68
C PRO A 53 -10.49 14.60 9.75
N ASP A 54 -11.26 15.52 10.34
CA ASP A 54 -12.19 16.42 9.66
C ASP A 54 -11.61 17.82 9.39
N ALA A 55 -10.33 18.03 9.68
CA ALA A 55 -9.63 19.29 9.46
C ALA A 55 -8.62 19.17 8.31
N PRO A 56 -8.34 20.26 7.57
CA PRO A 56 -7.25 20.27 6.61
C PRO A 56 -5.92 19.94 7.30
N LEU A 57 -5.05 19.20 6.59
CA LEU A 57 -3.70 18.94 7.08
C LEU A 57 -2.92 20.27 7.20
N PRO A 58 -2.13 20.48 8.26
CA PRO A 58 -1.34 21.70 8.43
C PRO A 58 -0.06 21.70 7.57
N PHE A 59 0.02 20.82 6.58
CA PHE A 59 1.17 20.64 5.70
C PHE A 59 0.71 20.11 4.34
N THR A 60 1.58 20.30 3.35
CA THR A 60 1.48 19.71 2.01
C THR A 60 2.72 18.87 1.76
N GLY A 61 2.62 17.80 0.96
CA GLY A 61 3.78 17.00 0.58
C GLY A 61 3.41 15.64 0.01
N ALA A 62 4.40 14.77 -0.09
CA ALA A 62 4.24 13.41 -0.55
C ALA A 62 5.33 12.51 0.03
N ASP A 63 5.03 11.21 0.13
CA ASP A 63 6.05 10.18 0.32
C ASP A 63 6.64 9.84 -1.05
N LEU A 64 7.96 10.03 -1.20
CA LEU A 64 8.70 9.64 -2.39
C LEU A 64 9.46 8.34 -2.13
N TRP A 65 9.20 7.34 -2.97
CA TRP A 65 9.83 6.03 -2.89
C TRP A 65 10.62 5.76 -4.17
N THR A 66 11.84 5.27 -3.99
CA THR A 66 12.67 4.77 -5.11
C THR A 66 12.78 3.26 -4.98
N ALA A 67 12.20 2.52 -5.92
CA ALA A 67 12.38 1.09 -6.05
C ALA A 67 13.58 0.83 -6.96
N PHE A 68 14.69 0.39 -6.34
CA PHE A 68 15.93 0.10 -7.05
C PHE A 68 15.95 -1.27 -7.73
N GLU A 69 15.04 -2.15 -7.32
CA GLU A 69 14.97 -3.56 -7.71
C GLU A 69 13.61 -3.86 -8.36
N LEU A 70 13.30 -3.24 -9.50
CA LEU A 70 12.14 -3.61 -10.30
C LEU A 70 12.59 -4.41 -11.52
N SER A 71 12.03 -5.62 -11.66
CA SER A 71 12.26 -6.50 -12.79
C SER A 71 11.01 -7.28 -13.21
N TRP A 72 10.93 -7.64 -14.48
CA TRP A 72 9.82 -8.42 -15.05
C TRP A 72 10.23 -9.12 -16.35
N LEU A 73 9.43 -10.08 -16.81
CA LEU A 73 9.56 -10.67 -18.13
C LEU A 73 8.66 -9.95 -19.15
N THR A 74 9.20 -9.64 -20.33
CA THR A 74 8.34 -9.26 -21.48
C THR A 74 7.45 -10.43 -21.90
N PRO A 75 6.40 -10.23 -22.71
CA PRO A 75 5.55 -11.35 -23.20
C PRO A 75 6.30 -12.46 -23.97
N ARG A 76 7.54 -12.23 -24.40
CA ARG A 76 8.41 -13.22 -25.04
C ARG A 76 9.44 -13.84 -24.07
N GLY A 77 9.29 -13.64 -22.77
CA GLY A 77 10.18 -14.21 -21.73
C GLY A 77 11.53 -13.50 -21.59
N ARG A 78 11.70 -12.29 -22.14
CA ARG A 78 12.95 -11.51 -21.97
C ARG A 78 12.93 -10.76 -20.64
N PRO A 79 13.91 -10.94 -19.73
CA PRO A 79 14.04 -10.14 -18.51
C PRO A 79 14.26 -8.67 -18.82
N GLN A 80 13.60 -7.79 -18.06
CA GLN A 80 13.79 -6.34 -18.02
C GLN A 80 14.08 -5.93 -16.58
N VAL A 81 14.89 -4.89 -16.42
CA VAL A 81 15.19 -4.27 -15.13
C VAL A 81 15.05 -2.76 -15.28
N THR A 82 14.54 -2.08 -14.25
CA THR A 82 14.43 -0.63 -14.23
C THR A 82 14.45 -0.10 -12.80
N LEU A 83 14.66 1.21 -12.67
CA LEU A 83 14.30 1.96 -11.48
C LEU A 83 12.84 2.44 -11.62
N ALA A 84 12.10 2.44 -10.51
CA ALA A 84 10.79 3.09 -10.44
C ALA A 84 10.76 4.13 -9.31
N GLN A 85 10.09 5.25 -9.57
CA GLN A 85 9.77 6.24 -8.56
C GLN A 85 8.26 6.25 -8.34
N LEU A 86 7.85 6.13 -7.08
CA LEU A 86 6.46 6.18 -6.66
C LEU A 86 6.27 7.41 -5.76
N THR A 87 5.28 8.23 -6.08
CA THR A 87 4.94 9.42 -5.31
C THR A 87 3.53 9.25 -4.76
N VAL A 88 3.38 9.26 -3.44
CA VAL A 88 2.08 9.15 -2.76
C VAL A 88 1.78 10.46 -2.04
N PRO A 89 0.73 11.22 -2.44
CA PRO A 89 0.38 12.47 -1.79
C PRO A 89 0.12 12.28 -0.29
N CYS A 90 0.46 13.27 0.52
CA CYS A 90 0.25 13.19 1.97
C CYS A 90 -1.24 13.12 2.32
N GLU A 91 -2.14 13.60 1.45
CA GLU A 91 -3.58 13.55 1.59
C GLU A 91 -4.14 12.12 1.46
N ALA A 92 -3.37 11.17 0.90
CA ALA A 92 -3.80 9.79 0.79
C ALA A 92 -4.14 9.22 2.19
N PRO A 93 -5.29 8.52 2.33
CA PRO A 93 -5.76 8.05 3.64
C PRO A 93 -4.83 7.02 4.27
N GLN A 94 -4.07 6.32 3.43
CA GLN A 94 -3.17 5.24 3.81
C GLN A 94 -1.76 5.51 3.26
N ILE A 95 -0.76 5.04 3.99
CA ILE A 95 0.56 4.75 3.44
C ILE A 95 0.63 3.24 3.17
N VAL A 96 1.52 2.78 2.29
CA VAL A 96 1.72 1.35 2.05
C VAL A 96 2.93 0.87 2.83
N GLU A 97 2.84 -0.31 3.46
CA GLU A 97 3.94 -0.90 4.23
C GLU A 97 5.09 -1.32 3.29
N SER A 98 6.34 -1.03 3.64
CA SER A 98 7.48 -1.14 2.72
C SER A 98 7.81 -2.57 2.29
N LYS A 99 7.69 -3.56 3.18
CA LYS A 99 7.89 -4.97 2.83
C LYS A 99 6.83 -5.45 1.85
N SER A 100 5.59 -5.02 2.03
CA SER A 100 4.45 -5.32 1.15
C SER A 100 4.67 -4.77 -0.27
N VAL A 101 5.20 -3.55 -0.40
CA VAL A 101 5.60 -2.97 -1.70
C VAL A 101 6.69 -3.80 -2.35
N LYS A 102 7.71 -4.21 -1.60
CA LYS A 102 8.79 -5.06 -2.13
C LYS A 102 8.25 -6.40 -2.67
N LEU A 103 7.37 -7.06 -1.92
CA LEU A 103 6.80 -8.35 -2.34
C LEU A 103 5.90 -8.18 -3.57
N TYR A 104 5.13 -7.11 -3.63
CA TYR A 104 4.36 -6.74 -4.82
C TYR A 104 5.24 -6.53 -6.05
N LEU A 105 6.32 -5.75 -5.93
CA LEU A 105 7.23 -5.49 -7.05
C LEU A 105 7.97 -6.76 -7.50
N ASN A 106 8.31 -7.66 -6.56
CA ASN A 106 8.91 -8.95 -6.89
C ASN A 106 7.92 -9.93 -7.55
N SER A 107 6.61 -9.67 -7.47
CA SER A 107 5.58 -10.51 -8.11
C SER A 107 5.51 -10.34 -9.63
N PHE A 108 6.16 -9.31 -10.20
CA PHE A 108 6.19 -9.10 -11.66
C PHE A 108 7.12 -10.06 -12.43
N HIS A 109 7.82 -10.95 -11.73
CA HIS A 109 8.72 -11.95 -12.32
C HIS A 109 8.01 -12.95 -13.24
#